data_AF-A0A4Y2AEZ8-F1
#
_entry.id   AF-A0A4Y2AEZ8-F1
#
_cell.length_a   1.000
_cell.length_b   1.000
_cell.length_c   1.000
_cell.angle_alpha   90.00
_cell.angle_beta   90.00
_cell.angle_gamma   90.00
#
_symmetry.space_group_name_H-M   'P 1'
#
loop_
_entity.id
_entity.type
_entity.pdbx_description
1 polymer ?
#
loop_
_entity_poly.entity_id
_entity_poly.type
_entity_poly.pdbx_seq_one_letter_code
_entity_poly.pdbx_strand_id
1 'polypeptide(L)'
;MTQKVKLHQDNATSHTSKSTTAFLEKMKTDTGIVYIPFQHIPAKFLDISPIDYCALGLLKRALSKRKLITICELRKVVEEKWISIPLEILREALLS
;
A
#
# COMPACT_ATOMS: atom_id res chain seq x y z
N MET A 1 -17.61 -17.43 8.64
CA MET A 1 -16.35 -16.94 9.22
C MET A 1 -16.02 -15.61 8.55
N THR A 2 -16.14 -14.49 9.25
CA THR A 2 -15.74 -13.18 8.71
C THR A 2 -14.22 -13.17 8.58
N GLN A 3 -13.67 -13.03 7.37
CA GLN A 3 -12.22 -12.90 7.18
C GLN A 3 -11.75 -11.64 7.91
N LYS A 4 -10.82 -11.80 8.86
CA LYS A 4 -10.18 -10.67 9.54
C LYS A 4 -9.26 -9.97 8.55
N VAL A 5 -9.59 -8.74 8.19
CA VAL A 5 -8.73 -7.88 7.37
C VAL A 5 -7.50 -7.49 8.19
N LYS A 6 -6.31 -7.64 7.58
CA LYS A 6 -5.03 -7.26 8.19
C LYS A 6 -4.39 -6.12 7.40
N LEU A 7 -4.04 -5.04 8.08
CA LEU A 7 -3.28 -3.92 7.51
C LEU A 7 -1.79 -4.20 7.59
N HIS A 8 -1.11 -4.14 6.43
CA HIS A 8 0.34 -4.08 6.32
C HIS A 8 0.74 -2.64 5.97
N GLN A 9 1.70 -2.06 6.69
CA GLN A 9 2.30 -0.74 6.40
C GLN A 9 3.76 -0.74 6.86
N ASP A 10 4.62 0.04 6.23
CA ASP A 10 6.04 0.09 6.59
C ASP A 10 6.28 0.76 7.96
N ASN A 11 7.49 0.58 8.49
CA ASN A 11 7.91 1.09 9.81
C ASN A 11 8.49 2.51 9.72
N ALA A 12 7.88 3.39 8.92
CA ALA A 12 8.24 4.80 8.93
C ALA A 12 7.93 5.43 10.30
N THR A 13 8.70 6.42 10.72
CA THR A 13 8.53 7.07 12.05
C THR A 13 7.14 7.70 12.23
N SER A 14 6.53 8.18 11.14
CA SER A 14 5.13 8.64 11.13
C SER A 14 4.13 7.52 11.42
N HIS A 15 4.39 6.31 10.92
CA HIS A 15 3.51 5.14 11.07
C HIS A 15 3.61 4.53 12.46
N THR A 16 4.78 4.63 13.11
CA THR A 16 5.00 4.16 14.49
C THR A 16 4.79 5.21 15.58
N SER A 17 4.35 6.41 15.20
CA SER A 17 4.02 7.45 16.17
C SER A 17 2.91 7.01 17.13
N LYS A 18 2.88 7.63 18.32
CA LYS A 18 1.85 7.35 19.34
C LYS A 18 0.44 7.60 18.81
N SER A 19 0.24 8.69 18.05
CA SER A 19 -1.05 9.04 17.47
C SER A 19 -1.51 8.01 16.43
N THR A 20 -0.61 7.56 15.55
CA THR A 20 -0.94 6.54 14.54
C THR A 20 -1.26 5.20 15.21
N THR A 21 -0.47 4.78 16.21
CA THR A 21 -0.73 3.55 16.96
C THR A 21 -2.07 3.59 17.68
N ALA A 22 -2.40 4.72 18.33
CA ALA A 22 -3.70 4.90 18.97
C ALA A 22 -4.86 4.84 17.97
N PHE A 23 -4.68 5.42 16.77
CA PHE A 23 -5.65 5.33 15.68
C PHE A 23 -5.85 3.88 15.22
N LEU A 24 -4.78 3.09 15.08
CA LEU A 24 -4.86 1.69 14.66
C LEU A 24 -5.57 0.80 15.69
N GLU A 25 -5.32 1.00 16.98
CA GLU A 25 -6.04 0.29 18.05
C GLU A 25 -7.52 0.66 18.09
N LYS A 26 -7.85 1.94 17.84
CA LYS A 26 -9.23 2.38 17.67
C LYS A 26 -9.88 1.69 16.46
N MET A 27 -9.22 1.67 15.30
CA MET A 27 -9.72 1.00 14.09
C MET A 27 -9.99 -0.49 14.31
N LYS A 28 -9.11 -1.17 15.06
CA LYS A 28 -9.31 -2.56 15.45
C LYS A 28 -10.56 -2.78 16.29
N THR A 29 -10.83 -1.86 17.22
CA THR A 29 -12.03 -1.90 18.07
C THR A 29 -13.29 -1.59 17.28
N ASP A 30 -13.27 -0.54 16.47
CA ASP A 30 -14.44 -0.01 15.76
C ASP A 30 -14.82 -0.85 14.54
N THR A 31 -13.85 -1.44 13.83
CA THR A 31 -14.06 -2.10 12.53
C THR A 31 -13.60 -3.56 12.48
N GLY A 32 -12.84 -4.03 13.48
CA GLY A 32 -12.21 -5.35 13.46
C GLY A 32 -11.00 -5.47 12.53
N ILE A 33 -10.57 -4.40 11.86
CA ILE A 33 -9.35 -4.38 11.05
C ILE A 33 -8.15 -4.38 11.99
N VAL A 34 -7.36 -5.45 11.97
CA VAL A 34 -6.12 -5.55 12.76
C VAL A 34 -4.93 -5.09 11.91
N TYR A 35 -3.86 -4.60 12.52
CA TYR A 35 -2.61 -4.31 11.81
C TYR A 35 -1.53 -5.33 12.17
N ILE A 36 -0.57 -5.54 11.26
CA ILE A 36 0.60 -6.38 11.52
C ILE A 36 1.54 -5.60 12.46
N PRO A 37 1.94 -6.17 13.61
CA PRO A 37 2.86 -5.50 14.51
C PRO A 37 4.18 -5.11 13.83
N PHE A 38 4.66 -3.90 14.08
CA PHE A 38 5.87 -3.36 13.42
C PHE A 38 7.14 -4.18 13.67
N GLN A 39 7.20 -4.93 14.77
CA GLN A 39 8.30 -5.87 15.05
C GLN A 39 8.40 -7.02 14.02
N HIS A 40 7.32 -7.32 13.30
CA HIS A 40 7.28 -8.32 12.24
C HIS A 40 7.53 -7.71 10.85
N ILE A 41 7.74 -6.40 10.76
CA ILE A 41 7.98 -5.67 9.50
C ILE A 41 9.45 -5.25 9.48
N PRO A 42 10.29 -5.88 8.63
CA PRO A 42 11.69 -5.52 8.51
C PRO A 42 11.87 -4.05 8.15
N ALA A 43 12.87 -3.39 8.74
CA ALA A 43 13.21 -2.03 8.38
C ALA A 43 13.73 -1.96 6.93
N LYS A 44 13.33 -0.92 6.18
CA LYS A 44 13.82 -0.59 4.81
C LYS A 44 13.53 -1.66 3.75
N PHE A 45 12.37 -2.29 3.80
CA PHE A 45 12.02 -3.36 2.86
C PHE A 45 10.99 -2.92 1.80
N LEU A 46 11.47 -2.16 0.81
CA LEU A 46 10.66 -1.83 -0.37
C LEU A 46 10.37 -3.08 -1.22
N ASP A 47 11.31 -4.04 -1.26
CA ASP A 47 11.21 -5.19 -2.17
C ASP A 47 10.28 -6.32 -1.69
N ILE A 48 9.86 -6.31 -0.42
CA ILE A 48 8.91 -7.30 0.16
C ILE A 48 7.49 -6.74 0.15
N SER A 49 7.34 -5.42 0.11
CA SER A 49 6.05 -4.76 0.22
C SER A 49 5.29 -4.87 -1.12
N PRO A 50 4.14 -5.57 -1.20
CA PRO A 50 3.41 -5.75 -2.46
C PRO A 50 2.94 -4.44 -3.09
N ILE A 51 2.72 -3.41 -2.26
CA ILE A 51 2.40 -2.07 -2.76
C ILE A 51 3.62 -1.44 -3.45
N ASP A 52 4.84 -1.65 -2.95
CA ASP A 52 6.05 -1.02 -3.46
C ASP A 52 6.61 -1.72 -4.70
N TYR A 53 6.81 -3.04 -4.64
CA TYR A 53 7.43 -3.76 -5.76
C TYR A 53 6.46 -4.00 -6.92
N CYS A 54 5.18 -4.27 -6.63
CA CYS A 54 4.19 -4.58 -7.67
C CYS A 54 3.41 -3.33 -8.07
N ALA A 55 2.50 -2.83 -7.23
CA ALA A 55 1.56 -1.79 -7.63
C ALA A 55 2.26 -0.48 -8.02
N LEU A 56 3.14 0.04 -7.16
CA LEU A 56 3.93 1.23 -7.44
C LEU A 56 4.97 0.98 -8.53
N GLY A 57 5.52 -0.23 -8.64
CA GLY A 57 6.40 -0.64 -9.76
C GLY A 57 5.70 -0.53 -11.12
N LEU A 58 4.47 -1.05 -11.23
CA LEU A 58 3.63 -0.96 -12.43
C LEU A 58 3.29 0.49 -12.78
N LEU A 59 2.91 1.30 -11.78
CA LEU A 59 2.63 2.72 -11.98
C LEU A 59 3.88 3.49 -12.44
N LYS A 60 5.03 3.30 -11.78
CA LYS A 60 6.31 3.93 -12.17
C LYS A 60 6.68 3.57 -13.62
N ARG A 61 6.51 2.31 -14.03
CA ARG A 61 6.77 1.87 -15.42
C ARG A 61 5.82 2.51 -16.43
N ALA A 62 4.56 2.75 -16.04
CA ALA A 62 3.60 3.43 -16.92
C ALA A 62 3.91 4.93 -17.05
N LEU A 63 4.37 5.54 -15.96
CA LEU A 63 4.75 6.96 -15.90
C LEU A 63 6.08 7.24 -16.60
N SER A 64 7.04 6.31 -16.57
CA SER A 64 8.39 6.52 -17.13
C SER A 64 8.41 6.82 -18.63
N LYS A 65 7.33 6.47 -19.35
CA LYS A 65 7.16 6.71 -20.78
C LYS A 65 6.48 8.03 -21.12
N ARG A 66 6.09 8.83 -20.12
CA ARG A 66 5.29 10.06 -20.31
C ARG A 66 6.02 11.26 -19.71
N LYS A 67 5.96 12.41 -20.40
CA LYS A 67 6.35 13.70 -19.83
C LYS A 67 5.08 14.36 -19.30
N LEU A 68 4.97 14.43 -17.97
CA LEU A 68 3.83 15.02 -17.27
C LEU A 68 4.27 16.35 -16.68
N ILE A 69 3.50 17.42 -16.92
CA ILE A 69 3.88 18.79 -16.54
C ILE A 69 3.06 19.24 -15.34
N THR A 70 1.84 18.72 -15.17
CA THR A 70 0.93 19.14 -14.12
C THR A 70 0.51 17.99 -13.19
N ILE A 71 0.14 18.34 -11.95
CA ILE A 71 -0.44 17.40 -10.98
C ILE A 71 -1.75 16.81 -11.52
N CYS A 72 -2.55 17.60 -12.25
CA CYS A 72 -3.79 17.14 -12.87
C CYS A 72 -3.55 16.03 -13.89
N GLU A 73 -2.53 16.18 -14.74
CA GLU A 73 -2.12 15.13 -15.69
C GLU A 73 -1.61 13.90 -14.96
N LEU A 74 -0.75 14.07 -13.95
CA LEU A 74 -0.27 12.96 -13.14
C LEU A 74 -1.42 12.17 -12.52
N ARG A 75 -2.38 12.86 -11.90
CA ARG A 75 -3.54 12.24 -11.27
C ARG A 75 -4.34 11.41 -12.29
N LYS A 76 -4.65 11.99 -13.45
CA LYS A 76 -5.38 11.28 -14.52
C LYS A 76 -4.66 10.01 -14.95
N VAL A 77 -3.35 10.09 -15.20
CA VAL A 77 -2.58 8.91 -15.62
C VAL A 77 -2.51 7.84 -14.54
N VAL A 78 -2.34 8.24 -13.27
CA VAL A 78 -2.33 7.30 -12.15
C VAL A 78 -3.69 6.63 -11.99
N GLU A 79 -4.79 7.38 -12.06
CA GLU A 79 -6.16 6.83 -11.96
C GLU A 79 -6.46 5.85 -13.12
N GLU A 80 -6.19 6.26 -14.36
CA GLU A 80 -6.34 5.41 -15.54
C GLU A 80 -5.54 4.11 -15.42
N LYS A 81 -4.29 4.21 -14.95
CA LYS A 81 -3.43 3.04 -14.81
C LYS A 81 -3.80 2.16 -13.65
N TRP A 82 -4.17 2.74 -12.51
CA TRP A 82 -4.64 2.01 -11.35
C TRP A 82 -5.85 1.13 -11.69
N ILE A 83 -6.86 1.70 -12.35
CA ILE A 83 -8.07 0.97 -12.75
C ILE A 83 -7.76 -0.12 -13.79
N SER A 84 -6.72 0.07 -14.60
CA SER A 84 -6.32 -0.91 -15.62
C SER A 84 -5.49 -2.09 -15.09
N ILE A 85 -5.04 -2.08 -13.83
CA ILE A 85 -4.27 -3.19 -13.25
C ILE A 85 -5.23 -4.37 -13.02
N PRO A 86 -5.00 -5.54 -13.66
CA PRO A 86 -5.80 -6.73 -13.40
C PRO A 86 -5.70 -7.15 -11.94
N LEU A 87 -6.83 -7.50 -11.33
CA LEU A 87 -6.89 -7.89 -9.93
C LEU A 87 -6.06 -9.15 -9.65
N GLU A 88 -5.93 -10.02 -10.65
CA GLU A 88 -5.13 -11.24 -10.61
C GLU A 88 -3.66 -10.93 -10.31
N ILE A 89 -3.08 -9.89 -10.92
CA ILE A 89 -1.70 -9.48 -10.68
C ILE A 89 -1.52 -9.03 -9.23
N LEU A 90 -2.48 -8.28 -8.69
CA LEU A 90 -2.43 -7.84 -7.30
C LEU A 90 -2.58 -9.01 -6.33
N ARG A 91 -3.40 -10.01 -6.67
CA ARG A 91 -3.55 -11.23 -5.85
C ARG A 91 -2.29 -12.08 -5.85
N GLU A 92 -1.67 -12.28 -7.01
CA GLU A 92 -0.39 -12.99 -7.11
C GLU A 92 0.69 -12.29 -6.29
N ALA A 93 0.74 -10.96 -6.33
CA ALA A 93 1.71 -10.20 -5.56
C ALA A 93 1.51 -10.29 -4.03
N LEU A 94 0.29 -10.55 -3.57
CA LEU A 94 0.00 -10.78 -2.15
C LEU A 94 0.34 -12.20 -1.68
N LEU A 95 0.49 -13.15 -2.62
CA LEU A 95 0.77 -14.56 -2.35
C LEU A 95 2.24 -14.94 -2.59
N SER A 96 3.02 -14.03 -3.18
CA SER A 96 4.46 -14.16 -3.44
C SER A 96 5.27 -13.94 -2.17
#